data_AF-A0A3M8BE12-F1
#
_entry.id   AF-A0A3M8BE12-F1
#
_cell.length_a   1.000
_cell.length_b   1.000
_cell.length_c   1.000
_cell.angle_alpha   90.00
_cell.angle_beta   90.00
_cell.angle_gamma   90.00
#
_symmetry.space_group_name_H-M   'P 1'
#
loop_
_entity.id
_entity.type
_entity.pdbx_description
1 polymer ?
#
loop_
_entity_poly.entity_id
_entity_poly.type
_entity_poly.pdbx_seq_one_letter_code
_entity_poly.pdbx_strand_id
1 'polypeptide(L)'
;MEVTNQMKEIAKHLADLNGGRPRMSRFYDDNKESIIDVVIMDNKPNQYETTYATVGLCNYDIGYSVDNKPLRVEFIGACIDEYTLFGNILSTCAFNIINSDYSCSPGTIFPDVIKMYYPEFNMKHVMFVSPFLWDEKLTSFDFDDKHVSWLQLIPISDAEYNYAKQNGSEALEDLLAQSDVDVLDVNRDSVL
;
A
#
# COMPACT_ATOMS: atom_id res chain seq x y z
N MET A 1 -14.46 -12.79 -5.26
CA MET A 1 -14.76 -11.93 -4.11
C MET A 1 -16.17 -11.38 -4.24
N GLU A 2 -16.98 -11.54 -3.19
CA GLU A 2 -18.31 -10.91 -3.06
C GLU A 2 -18.15 -9.43 -2.68
N VAL A 3 -18.97 -8.55 -3.24
CA VAL A 3 -18.92 -7.11 -2.95
C VAL A 3 -19.79 -6.79 -1.74
N THR A 4 -19.15 -6.43 -0.61
CA THR A 4 -19.84 -6.06 0.64
C THR A 4 -20.23 -4.58 0.67
N ASN A 5 -21.10 -4.19 1.60
CA ASN A 5 -21.41 -2.76 1.82
C ASN A 5 -20.20 -1.97 2.33
N GLN A 6 -19.36 -2.57 3.17
CA GLN A 6 -18.13 -1.97 3.67
C GLN A 6 -17.16 -1.65 2.51
N MET A 7 -17.02 -2.56 1.54
CA MET A 7 -16.23 -2.30 0.33
C MET A 7 -16.79 -1.12 -0.49
N LYS A 8 -18.11 -0.94 -0.53
CA LYS A 8 -18.74 0.22 -1.21
C LYS A 8 -18.47 1.52 -0.45
N GLU A 9 -18.46 1.49 0.88
CA GLU A 9 -18.11 2.65 1.70
C GLU A 9 -16.64 3.05 1.53
N ILE A 10 -15.73 2.08 1.52
CA ILE A 10 -14.31 2.31 1.19
C ILE A 10 -14.17 2.88 -0.23
N ALA A 11 -14.82 2.28 -1.23
CA ALA A 11 -14.77 2.76 -2.60
C ALA A 11 -15.37 4.17 -2.77
N LYS A 12 -16.41 4.51 -1.99
CA LYS A 12 -17.00 5.85 -1.95
C LYS A 12 -16.02 6.85 -1.35
N HIS A 13 -15.36 6.50 -0.24
CA HIS A 13 -14.33 7.34 0.38
C HIS A 13 -13.17 7.63 -0.59
N LEU A 14 -12.72 6.62 -1.32
CA LEU A 14 -11.71 6.80 -2.38
C LEU A 14 -12.24 7.67 -3.54
N ALA A 15 -13.52 7.59 -3.88
CA ALA A 15 -14.11 8.48 -4.88
C ALA A 15 -14.18 9.94 -4.40
N ASP A 16 -14.45 10.16 -3.11
CA ASP A 16 -14.44 11.49 -2.51
C ASP A 16 -13.01 12.07 -2.49
N LEU A 17 -12.00 11.25 -2.14
CA LEU A 17 -10.57 11.61 -2.21
C LEU A 17 -10.12 11.96 -3.63
N ASN A 18 -10.61 11.21 -4.62
CA ASN A 18 -10.37 11.47 -6.04
C ASN A 18 -11.04 12.76 -6.51
N GLY A 19 -12.19 13.13 -5.94
CA GLY A 19 -13.06 14.22 -6.42
C GLY A 19 -14.06 13.77 -7.50
N GLY A 20 -14.33 12.47 -7.57
CA GLY A 20 -15.20 11.86 -8.58
C GLY A 20 -14.99 10.35 -8.68
N ARG A 21 -15.77 9.67 -9.53
CA ARG A 21 -15.64 8.21 -9.69
C ARG A 21 -14.25 7.84 -10.24
N PRO A 22 -13.43 7.09 -9.49
CA PRO A 22 -12.08 6.73 -9.94
C PRO A 22 -12.13 5.53 -10.88
N ARG A 23 -11.00 5.26 -11.53
CA ARG A 23 -10.81 4.02 -12.28
C ARG A 23 -10.60 2.88 -11.29
N MET A 24 -10.96 1.66 -11.70
CA MET A 24 -10.76 0.46 -10.88
C MET A 24 -10.32 -0.67 -11.80
N SER A 25 -9.30 -1.40 -11.36
CA SER A 25 -8.75 -2.56 -12.06
C SER A 25 -8.76 -3.75 -11.13
N ARG A 26 -9.02 -4.93 -11.70
CA ARG A 26 -9.12 -6.19 -10.98
C ARG A 26 -7.88 -7.02 -11.22
N PHE A 27 -7.22 -7.41 -10.14
CA PHE A 27 -6.01 -8.21 -10.16
C PHE A 27 -6.32 -9.64 -9.69
N TYR A 28 -5.57 -10.58 -10.24
CA TYR A 28 -5.63 -12.00 -9.89
C TYR A 28 -4.23 -12.42 -9.48
N ASP A 29 -4.14 -13.36 -8.56
CA ASP A 29 -2.88 -14.07 -8.35
C ASP A 29 -2.56 -14.98 -9.55
N ASP A 30 -1.36 -15.55 -9.58
CA ASP A 30 -0.88 -16.34 -10.72
C ASP A 30 -1.76 -17.57 -11.00
N ASN A 31 -2.32 -18.18 -9.95
CA ASN A 31 -3.22 -19.33 -10.04
C ASN A 31 -4.67 -18.93 -10.36
N LYS A 32 -5.00 -17.63 -10.32
CA LYS A 32 -6.35 -17.06 -10.45
C LYS A 32 -7.35 -17.57 -9.41
N GLU A 33 -6.84 -17.91 -8.23
CA GLU A 33 -7.63 -18.36 -7.08
C GLU A 33 -8.02 -17.17 -6.20
N SER A 34 -7.10 -16.23 -6.04
CA SER A 34 -7.29 -15.00 -5.27
C SER A 34 -7.46 -13.79 -6.18
N ILE A 35 -8.19 -12.80 -5.67
CA ILE A 35 -8.61 -11.62 -6.43
C ILE A 35 -8.63 -10.41 -5.51
N ILE A 36 -8.14 -9.28 -6.01
CA ILE A 36 -8.22 -7.99 -5.31
C ILE A 36 -8.55 -6.89 -6.33
N ASP A 37 -9.45 -5.97 -5.94
CA ASP A 37 -9.74 -4.79 -6.73
C ASP A 37 -8.81 -3.65 -6.28
N VAL A 38 -8.24 -2.90 -7.23
CA VAL A 38 -7.38 -1.74 -7.00
C VAL A 38 -7.99 -0.53 -7.67
N VAL A 39 -8.30 0.49 -6.89
CA VAL A 39 -8.71 1.82 -7.34
C VAL A 39 -7.47 2.58 -7.82
N ILE A 40 -7.63 3.33 -8.91
CA ILE A 40 -6.58 4.13 -9.54
C ILE A 40 -7.10 5.57 -9.68
N MET A 41 -6.37 6.51 -9.09
CA MET A 41 -6.69 7.93 -9.03
C MET A 41 -5.55 8.72 -9.66
N ASP A 42 -5.76 9.14 -10.90
CA ASP A 42 -4.78 9.91 -11.68
C ASP A 42 -4.68 11.35 -11.13
N ASN A 43 -3.49 11.95 -11.21
CA ASN A 43 -3.20 13.27 -10.64
C ASN A 43 -3.49 13.35 -9.13
N LYS A 44 -3.10 12.31 -8.40
CA LYS A 44 -3.17 12.21 -6.93
C LYS A 44 -1.90 11.55 -6.38
N PRO A 45 -1.31 12.06 -5.27
CA PRO A 45 -1.76 13.23 -4.51
C PRO A 45 -1.55 14.56 -5.25
N ASN A 46 -0.58 14.64 -6.16
CA ASN A 46 -0.32 15.82 -7.00
C ASN A 46 -0.47 15.53 -8.50
N GLN A 47 -0.31 16.57 -9.32
CA GLN A 47 -0.25 16.43 -10.77
C GLN A 47 0.95 15.56 -11.17
N TYR A 48 0.75 14.69 -12.17
CA TYR A 48 1.77 13.74 -12.67
C TYR A 48 2.09 12.56 -11.73
N GLU A 49 1.27 12.37 -10.70
CA GLU A 49 1.32 11.22 -9.80
C GLU A 49 -0.02 10.46 -9.85
N THR A 50 0.05 9.15 -9.62
CA THR A 50 -1.13 8.30 -9.55
C THR A 50 -1.18 7.58 -8.21
N THR A 51 -2.32 7.69 -7.52
CA THR A 51 -2.60 6.93 -6.29
C THR A 51 -3.31 5.62 -6.63
N TYR A 52 -2.89 4.55 -5.96
CA TYR A 52 -3.45 3.21 -6.03
C TYR A 52 -3.91 2.79 -4.63
N ALA A 53 -5.10 2.20 -4.54
CA ALA A 53 -5.64 1.73 -3.26
C ALA A 53 -6.38 0.41 -3.43
N THR A 54 -6.17 -0.56 -2.54
CA THR A 54 -6.96 -1.80 -2.55
C THR A 54 -8.39 -1.54 -2.09
N VAL A 55 -9.31 -2.34 -2.60
CA VAL A 55 -10.67 -2.48 -2.08
C VAL A 55 -10.97 -3.97 -1.95
N GLY A 56 -11.11 -4.43 -0.72
CA GLY A 56 -11.44 -5.82 -0.39
C GLY A 56 -10.40 -6.53 0.46
N LEU A 57 -9.20 -5.95 0.66
CA LEU A 57 -8.18 -6.56 1.53
C LEU A 57 -8.68 -6.61 2.98
N CYS A 58 -9.53 -5.67 3.37
CA CYS A 58 -10.12 -5.63 4.71
C CYS A 58 -11.04 -6.82 5.05
N ASN A 59 -11.29 -7.73 4.10
CA ASN A 59 -12.02 -8.98 4.34
C ASN A 59 -11.12 -10.11 4.87
N TYR A 60 -9.80 -9.92 4.86
CA TYR A 60 -8.82 -10.92 5.26
C TYR A 60 -8.22 -10.59 6.62
N ASP A 61 -8.03 -11.62 7.45
CA ASP A 61 -7.48 -11.44 8.79
C ASP A 61 -5.99 -11.11 8.74
N ILE A 62 -5.55 -10.24 9.65
CA ILE A 62 -4.15 -9.86 9.82
C ILE A 62 -3.64 -10.18 11.23
N GLY A 63 -4.45 -10.84 12.06
CA GLY A 63 -4.06 -11.31 13.39
C GLY A 63 -4.07 -10.24 14.49
N TYR A 64 -4.59 -9.05 14.22
CA TYR A 64 -4.65 -7.93 15.17
C TYR A 64 -6.08 -7.56 15.56
N SER A 65 -6.24 -6.97 16.73
CA SER A 65 -7.51 -6.44 17.24
C SER A 65 -7.27 -5.21 18.13
N VAL A 66 -8.23 -4.29 18.15
CA VAL A 66 -8.25 -3.11 19.02
C VAL A 66 -9.54 -3.18 19.84
N ASP A 67 -9.45 -3.11 21.17
CA ASP A 67 -10.62 -3.18 22.06
C ASP A 67 -11.54 -4.40 21.81
N ASN A 68 -10.94 -5.58 21.58
CA ASN A 68 -11.61 -6.84 21.20
C ASN A 68 -12.34 -6.82 19.85
N LYS A 69 -12.12 -5.80 19.04
CA LYS A 69 -12.65 -5.67 17.70
C LYS A 69 -11.56 -5.96 16.66
N PRO A 70 -11.79 -6.87 15.70
CA PRO A 70 -10.80 -7.20 14.68
C PRO A 70 -10.27 -5.96 13.96
N LEU A 71 -8.96 -5.85 13.83
CA LEU A 71 -8.31 -4.86 12.99
C LEU A 71 -8.07 -5.48 11.61
N ARG A 72 -8.33 -4.70 10.56
CA ARG A 72 -8.14 -5.04 9.16
C ARG A 72 -7.47 -3.87 8.46
N VAL A 73 -6.96 -4.10 7.27
CA VAL A 73 -6.29 -3.05 6.49
C VAL A 73 -6.73 -3.03 5.04
N GLU A 74 -6.64 -1.85 4.44
CA GLU A 74 -6.46 -1.67 3.01
C GLU A 74 -5.05 -1.09 2.75
N PHE A 75 -4.48 -1.43 1.60
CA PHE A 75 -3.21 -0.87 1.14
C PHE A 75 -3.45 0.35 0.26
N ILE A 76 -2.56 1.34 0.38
CA ILE A 76 -2.55 2.54 -0.45
C ILE A 76 -1.12 2.92 -0.80
N GLY A 77 -0.90 3.55 -1.94
CA GLY A 77 0.41 4.06 -2.33
C GLY A 77 0.27 4.97 -3.54
N ALA A 78 1.28 5.78 -3.81
CA ALA A 78 1.34 6.60 -5.02
C ALA A 78 2.71 6.49 -5.66
N CYS A 79 2.76 6.77 -6.95
CA CYS A 79 4.00 6.86 -7.72
C CYS A 79 3.84 7.89 -8.84
N ILE A 80 4.97 8.29 -9.44
CA ILE A 80 4.97 9.08 -10.67
C ILE A 80 4.26 8.31 -11.79
N ASP A 81 3.53 9.00 -12.65
CA ASP A 81 2.66 8.42 -13.71
C ASP A 81 3.39 7.48 -14.68
N GLU A 82 4.70 7.64 -14.84
CA GLU A 82 5.52 6.80 -15.72
C GLU A 82 5.57 5.33 -15.26
N TYR A 83 5.33 5.07 -13.97
CA TYR A 83 5.44 3.75 -13.36
C TYR A 83 4.11 2.98 -13.37
N THR A 84 3.71 2.55 -14.56
CA THR A 84 2.38 1.96 -14.81
C THR A 84 2.07 0.62 -14.11
N LEU A 85 3.07 -0.10 -13.57
CA LEU A 85 2.90 -1.40 -12.90
C LEU A 85 2.75 -1.28 -11.37
N PHE A 86 2.62 -0.07 -10.82
CA PHE A 86 2.50 0.10 -9.37
C PHE A 86 1.25 -0.57 -8.78
N GLY A 87 0.15 -0.64 -9.54
CA GLY A 87 -1.02 -1.43 -9.16
C GLY A 87 -0.72 -2.93 -9.01
N ASN A 88 0.20 -3.49 -9.80
CA ASN A 88 0.65 -4.86 -9.66
C ASN A 88 1.44 -5.08 -8.36
N ILE A 89 2.34 -4.14 -8.01
CA ILE A 89 3.08 -4.13 -6.73
C ILE A 89 2.08 -4.16 -5.56
N LEU A 90 1.09 -3.26 -5.57
CA LEU A 90 0.05 -3.18 -4.57
C LEU A 90 -0.72 -4.51 -4.44
N SER A 91 -1.10 -5.11 -5.57
CA SER A 91 -1.84 -6.38 -5.61
C SER A 91 -1.02 -7.55 -5.08
N THR A 92 0.29 -7.60 -5.33
CA THR A 92 1.17 -8.66 -4.82
C THR A 92 1.37 -8.55 -3.32
N CYS A 93 1.51 -7.33 -2.80
CA CYS A 93 1.46 -7.11 -1.35
C CYS A 93 0.14 -7.65 -0.76
N ALA A 94 -1.00 -7.38 -1.39
CA ALA A 94 -2.29 -7.91 -0.94
C ALA A 94 -2.33 -9.45 -0.99
N PHE A 95 -1.83 -10.07 -2.05
CA PHE A 95 -1.79 -11.53 -2.16
C PHE A 95 -0.87 -12.20 -1.15
N ASN A 96 0.21 -11.55 -0.70
CA ASN A 96 1.04 -12.07 0.39
C ASN A 96 0.24 -12.20 1.70
N ILE A 97 -0.71 -11.29 1.96
CA ILE A 97 -1.63 -11.38 3.10
C ILE A 97 -2.66 -12.49 2.85
N ILE A 98 -3.30 -12.47 1.68
CA ILE A 98 -4.42 -13.35 1.35
C ILE A 98 -4.00 -14.83 1.30
N ASN A 99 -2.81 -15.11 0.75
CA ASN A 99 -2.38 -16.46 0.38
C ASN A 99 -1.28 -17.03 1.30
N SER A 100 -0.63 -16.23 2.14
CA SER A 100 0.64 -16.65 2.76
C SER A 100 0.83 -16.22 4.22
N ASP A 101 -0.24 -15.81 4.91
CA ASP A 101 -0.22 -15.40 6.32
C ASP A 101 0.87 -14.35 6.65
N TYR A 102 1.28 -13.54 5.67
CA TYR A 102 2.25 -12.48 5.93
C TYR A 102 1.64 -11.51 6.93
N SER A 103 2.44 -11.10 7.92
CA SER A 103 2.05 -10.02 8.81
C SER A 103 2.14 -8.68 8.08
N CYS A 104 1.33 -7.71 8.49
CA CYS A 104 1.46 -6.32 8.06
C CYS A 104 1.20 -5.37 9.24
N SER A 105 2.09 -4.40 9.38
CA SER A 105 2.02 -3.29 10.32
C SER A 105 2.99 -2.21 9.83
N PRO A 106 2.93 -0.97 10.35
CA PRO A 106 3.99 0.01 10.11
C PRO A 106 5.36 -0.58 10.44
N GLY A 107 6.35 -0.31 9.59
CA GLY A 107 7.70 -0.84 9.66
C GLY A 107 7.90 -2.23 9.03
N THR A 108 6.84 -2.96 8.69
CA THR A 108 6.99 -4.26 8.02
C THR A 108 7.51 -4.07 6.59
N ILE A 109 8.47 -4.92 6.17
CA ILE A 109 9.07 -4.87 4.84
C ILE A 109 8.79 -6.17 4.08
N PHE A 110 8.23 -6.04 2.88
CA PHE A 110 8.07 -7.13 1.93
C PHE A 110 9.22 -7.10 0.91
N PRO A 111 10.15 -8.07 0.95
CA PRO A 111 11.33 -8.04 0.10
C PRO A 111 11.00 -8.37 -1.35
N ASP A 112 11.73 -7.74 -2.28
CA ASP A 112 11.79 -8.08 -3.71
C ASP A 112 10.47 -7.89 -4.49
N VAL A 113 9.41 -7.38 -3.87
CA VAL A 113 8.12 -7.17 -4.56
C VAL A 113 8.24 -6.22 -5.75
N ILE A 114 9.01 -5.12 -5.63
CA ILE A 114 9.20 -4.19 -6.76
C ILE A 114 10.05 -4.84 -7.85
N LYS A 115 11.08 -5.59 -7.45
CA LYS A 115 11.97 -6.31 -8.36
C LYS A 115 11.24 -7.30 -9.27
N MET A 116 10.10 -7.85 -8.85
CA MET A 116 9.25 -8.71 -9.69
C MET A 116 8.72 -8.00 -10.94
N TYR A 117 8.53 -6.68 -10.87
CA TYR A 117 7.95 -5.86 -11.95
C TYR A 117 8.96 -4.96 -12.63
N TYR A 118 9.92 -4.44 -11.85
CA TYR A 118 10.98 -3.55 -12.28
C TYR A 118 12.35 -4.08 -11.82
N PRO A 119 12.87 -5.15 -12.44
CA PRO A 119 14.10 -5.81 -11.99
C PRO A 119 15.33 -4.90 -12.05
N GLU A 120 15.33 -3.90 -12.94
CA GLU A 120 16.44 -2.96 -13.14
C GLU A 120 16.36 -1.73 -12.23
N PHE A 121 15.26 -1.50 -11.50
CA PHE A 121 15.10 -0.28 -10.70
C PHE A 121 15.89 -0.31 -9.40
N ASN A 122 16.32 0.86 -8.92
CA ASN A 122 17.05 0.96 -7.65
C ASN A 122 16.24 0.46 -6.44
N MET A 123 14.93 0.76 -6.38
CA MET A 123 14.06 0.26 -5.33
C MET A 123 13.66 -1.19 -5.61
N LYS A 124 13.78 -2.07 -4.61
CA LYS A 124 13.54 -3.51 -4.75
C LYS A 124 12.42 -4.02 -3.84
N HIS A 125 12.24 -3.41 -2.68
CA HIS A 125 11.33 -3.86 -1.63
C HIS A 125 10.25 -2.83 -1.36
N VAL A 126 9.24 -3.23 -0.60
CA VAL A 126 8.17 -2.36 -0.12
C VAL A 126 8.22 -2.34 1.41
N MET A 127 8.29 -1.15 2.00
CA MET A 127 8.05 -0.95 3.43
C MET A 127 6.64 -0.39 3.63
N PHE A 128 5.93 -0.86 4.65
CA PHE A 128 4.64 -0.29 5.05
C PHE A 128 4.83 0.77 6.11
N VAL A 129 4.16 1.91 5.96
CA VAL A 129 4.14 3.00 6.94
C VAL A 129 2.72 3.47 7.20
N SER A 130 2.54 4.27 8.25
CA SER A 130 1.30 5.02 8.43
C SER A 130 1.14 6.02 7.28
N PRO A 131 -0.03 6.12 6.62
CA PRO A 131 -0.18 7.04 5.50
C PRO A 131 0.04 8.50 5.89
N PHE A 132 0.78 9.22 5.06
CA PHE A 132 1.06 10.64 5.25
C PHE A 132 0.78 11.50 4.01
N LEU A 133 0.63 10.91 2.82
CA LEU A 133 0.46 11.66 1.56
C LEU A 133 -0.93 12.31 1.39
N TRP A 134 -1.93 11.84 2.14
CA TRP A 134 -3.33 12.26 1.98
C TRP A 134 -3.87 13.02 3.19
N ASP A 135 -3.00 13.35 4.15
CA ASP A 135 -3.33 14.07 5.38
C ASP A 135 -4.61 13.53 6.05
N GLU A 136 -5.41 14.44 6.62
CA GLU A 136 -6.72 14.19 7.23
C GLU A 136 -7.81 13.75 6.25
N LYS A 137 -7.57 13.75 4.93
CA LYS A 137 -8.56 13.32 3.94
C LYS A 137 -8.68 11.80 3.87
N LEU A 138 -7.63 11.06 4.23
CA LEU A 138 -7.66 9.61 4.28
C LEU A 138 -7.98 9.13 5.70
N THR A 139 -9.26 8.86 5.97
CA THR A 139 -9.72 8.38 7.27
C THR A 139 -9.87 6.86 7.31
N SER A 140 -9.57 6.28 8.47
CA SER A 140 -9.89 4.88 8.80
C SER A 140 -11.39 4.68 9.01
N PHE A 141 -11.85 3.42 8.98
CA PHE A 141 -13.25 3.05 9.17
C PHE A 141 -13.45 2.30 10.48
N ASP A 142 -14.54 2.62 11.16
CA ASP A 142 -15.02 1.92 12.34
C ASP A 142 -16.40 1.31 12.03
N PHE A 143 -16.40 0.11 11.44
CA PHE A 143 -17.63 -0.63 11.13
C PHE A 143 -18.05 -1.48 12.33
N ASP A 144 -19.32 -1.82 12.51
CA ASP A 144 -19.79 -2.56 13.69
C ASP A 144 -18.96 -3.81 14.08
N ASP A 145 -18.47 -4.58 13.10
CA ASP A 145 -17.74 -5.84 13.30
C ASP A 145 -16.21 -5.73 13.24
N LYS A 146 -15.63 -4.64 12.72
CA LYS A 146 -14.18 -4.47 12.55
C LYS A 146 -13.74 -3.01 12.43
N HIS A 147 -12.47 -2.76 12.75
CA HIS A 147 -11.77 -1.55 12.34
C HIS A 147 -11.02 -1.80 11.03
N VAL A 148 -11.06 -0.84 10.11
CA VAL A 148 -10.24 -0.88 8.89
C VAL A 148 -9.32 0.33 8.87
N SER A 149 -8.02 0.07 8.93
CA SER A 149 -6.97 1.08 8.79
C SER A 149 -6.32 1.04 7.40
N TRP A 150 -5.42 1.97 7.15
CA TRP A 150 -4.65 2.07 5.93
C TRP A 150 -3.17 1.83 6.19
N LEU A 151 -2.48 1.13 5.28
CA LEU A 151 -1.02 1.04 5.26
C LEU A 151 -0.51 1.58 3.93
N GLN A 152 0.39 2.57 4.00
CA GLN A 152 1.02 3.17 2.83
C GLN A 152 2.24 2.36 2.41
N LEU A 153 2.36 2.06 1.12
CA LEU A 153 3.53 1.40 0.54
C LEU A 153 4.61 2.43 0.20
N ILE A 154 5.83 2.21 0.71
CA ILE A 154 7.02 3.00 0.41
C ILE A 154 8.07 2.11 -0.28
N PRO A 155 8.46 2.41 -1.53
CA PRO A 155 9.58 1.80 -2.21
C PRO A 155 10.91 2.03 -1.46
N ILE A 156 11.67 0.94 -1.24
CA ILE A 156 13.00 1.01 -0.63
C ILE A 156 14.05 0.17 -1.38
N SER A 157 15.31 0.59 -1.31
CA SER A 157 16.47 -0.08 -1.92
C SER A 157 16.96 -1.28 -1.09
N ASP A 158 17.86 -2.09 -1.67
CA ASP A 158 18.59 -3.12 -0.92
C ASP A 158 19.40 -2.51 0.25
N ALA A 159 20.00 -1.34 0.06
CA ALA A 159 20.79 -0.67 1.10
C ALA A 159 19.90 -0.21 2.26
N GLU A 160 18.74 0.36 1.96
CA GLU A 160 17.74 0.80 2.92
C GLU A 160 17.12 -0.39 3.68
N TYR A 161 16.79 -1.47 2.98
CA TYR A 161 16.33 -2.70 3.63
C TYR A 161 17.37 -3.28 4.59
N ASN A 162 18.65 -3.31 4.19
CA ASN A 162 19.73 -3.77 5.06
C ASN A 162 19.95 -2.84 6.26
N TYR A 163 19.79 -1.53 6.07
CA TYR A 163 19.85 -0.56 7.16
C TYR A 163 18.70 -0.75 8.15
N ALA A 164 17.46 -0.92 7.69
CA ALA A 164 16.31 -1.22 8.55
C ALA A 164 16.49 -2.53 9.34
N LYS A 165 17.10 -3.55 8.72
CA LYS A 165 17.44 -4.80 9.43
C LYS A 165 18.43 -4.60 10.57
N GLN A 166 19.37 -3.66 10.41
CA GLN A 166 20.44 -3.41 11.39
C GLN A 166 20.02 -2.43 12.48
N ASN A 167 19.22 -1.42 12.13
CA ASN A 167 18.92 -0.27 12.98
C ASN A 167 17.43 -0.17 13.38
N GLY A 168 16.57 -1.00 12.82
CA GLY A 168 15.11 -0.93 12.97
C GLY A 168 14.45 -0.12 11.85
N SER A 169 13.18 -0.43 11.56
CA SER A 169 12.40 0.28 10.53
C SER A 169 12.14 1.74 10.88
N GLU A 170 11.94 2.04 12.17
CA GLU A 170 11.75 3.42 12.65
C GLU A 170 12.94 4.31 12.30
N ALA A 171 14.17 3.80 12.47
CA ALA A 171 15.39 4.53 12.07
C ALA A 171 15.44 4.78 10.56
N LEU A 172 14.90 3.88 9.73
CA LEU A 172 14.81 4.09 8.29
C LEU A 172 13.72 5.12 7.94
N GLU A 173 12.56 5.07 8.60
CA GLU A 173 11.49 6.06 8.44
C GLU A 173 12.01 7.48 8.77
N ASP A 174 12.75 7.63 9.88
CA ASP A 174 13.40 8.88 10.26
C ASP A 174 14.43 9.34 9.21
N LEU A 175 15.23 8.43 8.68
CA LEU A 175 16.24 8.72 7.66
C LEU A 175 15.60 9.21 6.36
N LEU A 176 14.55 8.53 5.88
CA LEU A 176 13.81 8.95 4.68
C LEU A 176 13.18 10.33 4.89
N ALA A 177 12.56 10.58 6.04
CA ALA A 177 11.95 11.88 6.36
C ALA A 177 12.98 13.02 6.41
N GLN A 178 14.19 12.77 6.91
CA GLN A 178 15.26 13.78 6.99
C GLN A 178 15.96 14.03 5.65
N SER A 179 15.87 13.08 4.71
CA SER A 179 16.60 13.14 3.43
C SER A 179 15.87 13.93 2.35
N ASP A 180 14.61 14.34 2.59
CA ASP A 180 13.74 15.04 1.62
C ASP A 180 13.67 14.31 0.26
N VAL A 181 13.68 12.98 0.32
CA VAL A 181 13.71 12.12 -0.85
C VAL A 181 12.30 11.97 -1.43
N ASP A 182 12.19 11.96 -2.76
CA ASP A 182 10.91 11.67 -3.41
C ASP A 182 10.59 10.17 -3.34
N VAL A 183 9.87 9.77 -2.30
CA VAL A 183 9.42 8.39 -2.10
C VAL A 183 8.44 7.87 -3.16
N LEU A 184 7.93 8.73 -4.05
CA LEU A 184 7.04 8.35 -5.15
C LEU A 184 7.81 7.94 -6.41
N ASP A 185 9.09 8.32 -6.50
CA ASP A 185 10.02 7.82 -7.51
C ASP A 185 10.48 6.40 -7.12
N VAL A 186 9.88 5.39 -7.76
CA VAL A 186 10.22 3.98 -7.54
C VAL A 186 11.60 3.59 -8.11
N ASN A 187 12.28 4.49 -8.80
CA ASN A 187 13.62 4.29 -9.33
C ASN A 187 14.65 5.32 -8.82
N ARG A 188 14.31 6.07 -7.77
CA ARG A 188 15.23 7.01 -7.11
C ARG A 188 16.52 6.34 -6.67
N ASP A 189 17.55 7.13 -6.41
CA ASP A 189 18.74 6.64 -5.72
C ASP A 189 18.43 6.35 -4.23
N SER A 190 19.25 5.47 -3.66
CA SER A 190 19.27 5.19 -2.21
C SER A 190 19.67 6.44 -1.43
N VAL A 191 19.09 6.63 -0.24
CA VAL A 191 19.55 7.68 0.71
C VAL A 191 20.80 7.26 1.51
N LEU A 192 21.24 6.02 1.33
CA LEU A 192 22.45 5.40 1.91
C LEU A 192 23.50 5.13 0.85
#